data_AF-A0A1A3BXS4-F1
#
_entry.id   AF-A0A1A3BXS4-F1
#
_cell.length_a   1.000
_cell.length_b   1.000
_cell.length_c   1.000
_cell.angle_alpha   90.00
_cell.angle_beta   90.00
_cell.angle_gamma   90.00
#
_symmetry.space_group_name_H-M   'P 1'
#
loop_
_entity.id
_entity.type
_entity.pdbx_description
1 polymer ?
#
loop_
_entity_poly.entity_id
_entity_poly.type
_entity_poly.pdbx_seq_one_letter_code
_entity_poly.pdbx_strand_id
1 'polypeptide(L)' 'MTDLFACLGGVPALPGAACRGRHDLFDGETTADRIAAERLCRDACPALGACRRWVASLPKSRRPVGVVAGRFVDPVRR' A
#
# COMPACT_ATOMS: atom_id res chain seq x y z
N MET A 1 -5.38 -0.04 -28.55
CA MET A 1 -5.65 -1.23 -27.71
C MET A 1 -5.08 -0.95 -26.34
N THR A 2 -5.94 -0.65 -25.37
CA THR A 2 -5.51 -0.31 -24.01
C THR A 2 -5.17 -1.60 -23.29
N ASP A 3 -3.88 -1.81 -23.08
CA ASP A 3 -3.32 -3.02 -22.49
C ASP A 3 -3.77 -3.13 -21.02
N LEU A 4 -4.35 -4.26 -20.62
CA LEU A 4 -4.77 -4.51 -19.22
C LEU A 4 -3.58 -4.36 -18.26
N PHE A 5 -2.35 -4.60 -18.75
CA PHE A 5 -1.10 -4.40 -18.02
C PHE A 5 -0.73 -2.93 -17.82
N ALA A 6 -1.17 -2.01 -18.67
CA ALA A 6 -0.88 -0.58 -18.51
C ALA A 6 -1.59 0.03 -17.29
N CYS A 7 -2.67 -0.59 -16.82
CA CYS A 7 -3.39 -0.21 -15.61
C CYS A 7 -2.80 -0.78 -14.32
N LEU A 8 -1.87 -1.76 -14.40
CA LEU A 8 -1.08 -2.23 -13.27
C LEU A 8 0.00 -1.18 -12.98
N GLY A 9 -0.42 -0.07 -12.36
CA GLY A 9 0.48 1.00 -11.93
C GLY A 9 1.71 0.39 -11.27
N GLY A 10 2.90 0.71 -11.80
CA GLY A 10 4.16 0.00 -11.55
C GLY A 10 4.59 -0.05 -10.09
N VAL A 11 3.96 -0.93 -9.30
CA VAL A 11 4.43 -1.35 -8.00
C VAL A 11 5.71 -2.13 -8.26
N PRO A 12 6.88 -1.69 -7.74
CA PRO A 12 8.12 -2.42 -7.93
C PRO A 12 7.99 -3.80 -7.27
N ALA A 13 8.92 -4.71 -7.61
CA ALA A 13 9.06 -5.94 -6.85
C ALA A 13 9.30 -5.59 -5.37
N LEU A 14 8.35 -5.96 -4.50
CA LEU A 14 8.41 -5.79 -3.05
C LEU A 14 8.44 -7.20 -2.41
N PRO A 15 9.57 -7.92 -2.49
CA PRO A 15 9.68 -9.26 -1.96
C PRO A 15 9.45 -9.25 -0.45
N GLY A 16 8.63 -10.20 0.03
CA GLY A 16 8.31 -10.32 1.45
C GLY A 16 7.40 -9.23 2.01
N ALA A 17 6.79 -8.37 1.19
CA ALA A 17 5.88 -7.34 1.69
C ALA A 17 4.74 -7.95 2.54
N ALA A 18 4.60 -7.48 3.77
CA ALA A 18 3.67 -8.04 4.76
C ALA A 18 2.18 -7.90 4.37
N CYS A 19 1.87 -7.01 3.41
CA CYS A 19 0.52 -6.89 2.85
C CYS A 19 0.16 -8.03 1.87
N ARG A 20 1.15 -8.71 1.26
CA ARG A 20 0.87 -9.78 0.30
C ARG A 20 0.24 -10.97 1.02
N GLY A 21 -0.88 -11.45 0.47
CA GLY A 21 -1.64 -12.56 1.04
C GLY A 21 -2.50 -12.18 2.27
N ARG A 22 -2.63 -10.89 2.60
CA ARG A 22 -3.42 -10.40 3.74
C ARG A 22 -4.44 -9.33 3.34
N HIS A 23 -5.10 -9.53 2.20
CA HIS A 23 -6.09 -8.58 1.68
C HIS A 23 -7.25 -8.37 2.68
N ASP A 24 -7.71 -9.43 3.36
CA ASP A 24 -8.74 -9.31 4.41
C ASP A 24 -8.41 -8.27 5.50
N LEU A 25 -7.12 -8.11 5.82
CA LEU A 25 -6.64 -7.15 6.80
C LEU A 25 -6.37 -5.77 6.18
N PHE A 26 -5.74 -5.72 5.01
CA PHE A 26 -5.30 -4.46 4.39
C PHE A 26 -6.43 -3.73 3.64
N ASP A 27 -7.46 -4.46 3.22
CA ASP A 27 -8.69 -3.95 2.61
C ASP A 27 -9.88 -4.01 3.59
N GLY A 28 -9.62 -4.33 4.86
CA GLY A 28 -10.62 -4.38 5.92
C GLY A 28 -11.28 -3.01 6.17
N GLU A 29 -12.58 -3.02 6.44
CA GLU A 29 -13.39 -1.80 6.55
C GLU A 29 -13.40 -1.19 7.96
N THR A 30 -12.91 -1.92 8.97
CA THR A 30 -12.99 -1.46 10.36
C THR A 30 -11.78 -0.62 10.76
N THR A 31 -11.99 0.26 11.75
CA THR A 31 -10.90 1.00 12.39
C THR A 31 -9.85 0.07 13.00
N ALA A 32 -10.27 -1.10 13.50
CA ALA A 32 -9.37 -2.09 14.09
C ALA A 32 -8.45 -2.71 13.02
N ASP A 33 -9.01 -3.09 11.87
CA ASP A 33 -8.25 -3.65 10.74
C ASP A 33 -7.21 -2.64 10.24
N ARG A 34 -7.63 -1.37 10.08
CA ARG A 34 -6.72 -0.28 9.72
C ARG A 34 -5.54 -0.16 10.70
N ILE A 35 -5.81 -0.13 12.01
CA ILE A 35 -4.75 0.01 13.02
C ILE A 35 -3.81 -1.21 13.00
N ALA A 36 -4.37 -2.42 12.87
CA ALA A 36 -3.59 -3.65 12.81
C ALA A 36 -2.74 -3.74 11.53
N ALA A 37 -3.30 -3.41 10.37
CA ALA A 37 -2.59 -3.31 9.10
C ALA A 37 -1.46 -2.27 9.17
N GLU A 38 -1.73 -1.10 9.77
CA GLU A 38 -0.74 -0.03 9.87
C GLU A 38 0.45 -0.43 10.75
N ARG A 39 0.19 -1.06 11.91
CA ARG A 39 1.24 -1.62 12.79
C ARG A 39 2.04 -2.71 12.07
N LEU A 40 1.37 -3.69 11.47
CA LEU A 40 2.03 -4.75 10.72
C LEU A 40 2.91 -4.19 9.59
N CYS A 41 2.41 -3.20 8.85
CA CYS A 41 3.14 -2.55 7.78
C CYS A 41 4.37 -1.78 8.30
N ARG A 42 4.23 -1.07 9.43
CA ARG A 42 5.31 -0.24 10.01
C ARG A 42 6.38 -1.06 10.71
N ASP A 43 5.98 -2.11 11.43
CA ASP A 43 6.83 -2.74 12.43
C ASP A 43 7.43 -4.07 11.95
N ALA A 44 6.74 -4.76 11.04
CA ALA A 44 7.11 -6.12 10.63
C ALA A 44 7.34 -6.30 9.13
N CYS A 45 7.09 -5.29 8.29
CA CYS A 45 7.23 -5.41 6.84
C CYS A 45 8.70 -5.33 6.38
N PRO A 46 9.29 -6.42 5.84
CA PRO A 46 10.65 -6.42 5.31
C PRO A 46 10.83 -5.47 4.13
N ALA A 47 9.78 -5.28 3.34
CA ALA A 47 9.78 -4.42 2.15
C ALA A 47 9.51 -2.93 2.47
N LEU A 48 9.39 -2.53 3.75
CA LEU A 48 8.95 -1.18 4.12
C LEU A 48 9.85 -0.08 3.53
N GLY A 49 11.16 -0.27 3.55
CA GLY A 49 12.12 0.70 2.99
C GLY A 49 11.91 0.92 1.49
N ALA A 50 11.76 -0.16 0.71
CA ALA A 50 11.49 -0.09 -0.72
C ALA A 50 10.10 0.51 -1.02
N CYS A 51 9.09 0.11 -0.23
CA CYS A 51 7.74 0.65 -0.32
C CYS A 51 7.71 2.17 -0.10
N ARG A 52 8.42 2.68 0.93
CA ARG A 52 8.55 4.12 1.20
C ARG A 52 9.19 4.88 0.05
N ARG A 53 10.30 4.36 -0.52
CA ARG A 53 10.98 4.99 -1.66
C ARG A 53 10.09 5.07 -2.88
N TRP A 54 9.34 4.01 -3.17
CA TRP A 54 8.40 3.99 -4.27
C TRP A 54 7.25 4.98 -4.06
N VAL A 55 6.57 4.96 -2.92
CA VAL A 55 5.50 5.93 -2.65
C VAL A 55 5.99 7.38 -2.71
N ALA A 56 7.23 7.63 -2.27
CA ALA A 56 7.84 8.95 -2.35
C ALA A 56 8.15 9.40 -3.78
N SER A 57 8.46 8.48 -4.71
CA SER A 57 8.74 8.81 -6.11
C SER A 57 7.47 9.08 -6.93
N LEU A 58 6.30 8.66 -6.44
CA LEU A 58 5.03 8.91 -7.12
C LEU A 58 4.55 10.37 -6.96
N PRO A 59 4.03 10.99 -8.04
CA PRO A 59 3.27 12.23 -7.95
C PRO A 59 2.13 12.10 -6.94
N LYS A 60 1.78 13.17 -6.21
CA LYS A 60 0.76 13.13 -5.15
C LYS A 60 -0.57 12.53 -5.62
N SER A 61 -0.99 12.82 -6.85
CA SER A 61 -2.23 12.32 -7.47
C SER A 61 -2.22 10.83 -7.81
N ARG A 62 -1.04 10.19 -7.82
CA ARG A 62 -0.87 8.76 -8.12
C ARG A 62 -0.46 7.94 -6.89
N ARG A 63 -0.39 8.56 -5.71
CA ARG A 63 -0.04 7.82 -4.49
C ARG A 63 -1.21 6.90 -4.11
N PRO A 64 -0.93 5.64 -3.76
CA PRO A 64 -1.95 4.72 -3.30
C PRO A 64 -2.59 5.21 -2.00
N VAL A 65 -3.88 4.90 -1.85
CA VAL A 65 -4.69 5.14 -0.65
C VAL A 65 -4.70 3.90 0.24
N GLY A 66 -5.24 4.00 1.46
CA GLY A 66 -5.25 2.92 2.43
C GLY A 66 -3.91 2.78 3.17
N VAL A 67 -3.64 1.61 3.73
CA VAL A 67 -2.40 1.37 4.48
C VAL A 67 -1.25 1.07 3.54
N VAL A 68 -0.28 1.98 3.49
CA VAL A 68 0.89 1.87 2.62
C VAL A 68 2.09 2.62 3.23
N ALA A 69 3.31 2.15 2.98
CA ALA A 69 4.54 2.78 3.47
C ALA A 69 4.59 2.99 5.00
N GLY A 70 3.86 2.15 5.75
CA GLY A 70 3.76 2.19 7.21
C GLY A 70 2.83 3.28 7.74
N ARG A 71 1.87 3.75 6.94
CA ARG A 71 0.87 4.74 7.37
C ARG A 71 -0.46 4.55 6.64
N PHE A 72 -1.55 5.02 7.25
CA PHE A 72 -2.83 5.16 6.56
C PHE A 72 -2.87 6.44 5.72
N VAL A 73 -3.25 6.32 4.45
CA VAL A 73 -3.51 7.44 3.54
C VAL A 73 -5.01 7.47 3.27
N ASP A 74 -5.66 8.55 3.70
CA ASP A 74 -7.09 8.72 3.51
C ASP A 74 -7.42 8.79 2.00
N PRO A 75 -8.38 7.99 1.51
CA PRO A 75 -8.92 8.19 0.17
C PRO A 75 -9.68 9.51 0.16
N VAL A 76 -9.00 10.58 -0.23
CA VAL A 76 -9.59 11.91 -0.39
C VAL A 76 -10.90 11.75 -1.18
N ARG A 77 -12.03 11.99 -0.51
CA ARG A 77 -13.34 12.06 -1.16
C ARG A 77 -13.25 13.16 -2.21
N ARG A 78 -13.26 12.78 -3.48
CA ARG A 78 -13.47 13.71 -4.59
C ARG A 78 -14.95 14.03 -4.71
#